data_AF-A0A7X9BEP0-F1
#
_entry.id   AF-A0A7X9BEP0-F1
#
_cell.length_a   1.000
_cell.length_b   1.000
_cell.length_c   1.000
_cell.angle_alpha   90.00
_cell.angle_beta   90.00
_cell.angle_gamma   90.00
#
_symmetry.space_group_name_H-M   'P 1'
#
loop_
_entity.id
_entity.type
_entity.pdbx_description
1 polymer ?
#
loop_
_entity_poly.entity_id
_entity_poly.type
_entity_poly.pdbx_seq_one_letter_code
_entity_poly.pdbx_strand_id
1 'polypeptide(L)' 'MSEVSSEVLEALKSAAGDGKISCTAARKLAADLKVPVGVVGAAADQLKIKIIACELGCF' A
#
# COMPACT_ATOMS: atom_id res chain seq x y z
N MET A 1 -13.97 -1.22 13.18
CA MET A 1 -12.70 -1.93 13.37
C MET A 1 -12.04 -2.03 12.01
N SER A 2 -11.09 -1.14 11.74
CA SER A 2 -10.30 -1.21 10.52
C SER A 2 -9.22 -2.25 10.75
N GLU A 3 -9.56 -3.51 10.54
CA GLU A 3 -8.60 -4.61 10.65
C GLU A 3 -7.74 -4.53 9.38
N VAL A 4 -6.67 -3.76 9.46
CA VAL A 4 -5.59 -3.87 8.49
C VAL A 4 -5.01 -5.26 8.72
N SER A 5 -5.41 -6.24 7.89
CA SER A 5 -4.87 -7.60 7.98
C SER A 5 -3.35 -7.54 8.01
N SER A 6 -2.72 -8.30 8.89
CA SER A 6 -1.26 -8.43 8.98
C SER A 6 -0.64 -8.77 7.62
N GLU A 7 -1.38 -9.52 6.80
CA GLU A 7 -1.03 -9.85 5.41
C GLU A 7 -0.79 -8.59 4.55
N VAL A 8 -1.63 -7.55 4.70
CA VAL A 8 -1.49 -6.29 3.98
C VAL A 8 -0.23 -5.54 4.44
N LEU A 9 0.03 -5.51 5.75
CA LEU A 9 1.22 -4.85 6.31
C LEU A 9 2.53 -5.54 5.89
N GLU A 10 2.56 -6.87 5.90
CA GLU A 10 3.72 -7.64 5.45
C GLU A 10 3.92 -7.50 3.94
N ALA A 11 2.87 -7.64 3.15
CA ALA A 11 2.95 -7.48 1.71
C ALA A 11 3.37 -6.05 1.33
N LEU A 12 2.90 -5.03 2.05
CA LEU A 12 3.35 -3.65 1.90
C LEU A 12 4.82 -3.49 2.27
N LYS A 13 5.29 -4.09 3.37
CA LYS A 13 6.71 -4.07 3.74
C LYS A 13 7.60 -4.74 2.69
N SER A 14 7.18 -5.90 2.18
CA SER A 14 7.92 -6.61 1.13
C SER A 14 7.91 -5.85 -0.20
N ALA A 15 6.81 -5.18 -0.54
CA ALA A 15 6.72 -4.36 -1.74
C ALA A 15 7.40 -2.99 -1.59
N ALA A 16 7.46 -2.46 -0.37
CA ALA A 16 8.08 -1.17 -0.05
C ALA A 16 9.58 -1.36 0.25
N GLY A 17 10.37 -1.57 -0.80
CA GLY A 17 11.80 -1.87 -0.66
C GLY A 17 12.58 -0.91 0.27
N ASP A 18 12.39 0.41 0.11
CA ASP A 18 13.08 1.46 0.88
C ASP A 18 12.13 2.29 1.74
N GLY A 19 11.00 1.70 2.17
CA GLY A 19 9.90 2.47 2.76
C GLY A 19 9.21 3.37 1.74
N LYS A 20 9.28 3.00 0.46
CA LYS A 20 8.61 3.67 -0.65
C LYS A 20 7.92 2.61 -1.51
N ILE A 21 6.68 2.84 -1.89
CA ILE A 21 5.91 1.94 -2.75
C ILE A 21 5.37 2.70 -3.95
N SER A 22 5.42 2.12 -5.14
CA SER A 22 4.78 2.74 -6.31
C SER A 22 3.25 2.60 -6.24
N CYS A 23 2.49 3.59 -6.72
CA CYS A 23 1.02 3.49 -6.74
C CYS A 23 0.55 2.23 -7.49
N THR A 24 1.23 1.86 -8.57
CA THR A 24 1.02 0.62 -9.31
C THR A 24 1.22 -0.62 -8.44
N ALA A 25 2.29 -0.64 -7.64
CA ALA A 25 2.58 -1.74 -6.73
C ALA A 25 1.53 -1.82 -5.61
N ALA A 26 1.19 -0.69 -4.99
CA ALA A 26 0.14 -0.62 -3.96
C ALA A 26 -1.23 -1.10 -4.51
N ARG A 27 -1.57 -0.72 -5.74
CA ARG A 27 -2.83 -1.11 -6.40
C ARG A 27 -2.84 -2.57 -6.82
N LYS A 28 -1.71 -3.10 -7.30
CA LYS A 28 -1.53 -4.55 -7.53
C LYS A 28 -1.69 -5.33 -6.24
N LEU A 29 -1.04 -4.89 -5.16
CA LEU A 29 -1.13 -5.51 -3.85
C LEU A 29 -2.58 -5.52 -3.35
N ALA A 30 -3.28 -4.40 -3.49
CA ALA A 30 -4.69 -4.26 -3.14
C ALA A 30 -5.56 -5.26 -3.92
N ALA A 31 -5.32 -5.40 -5.23
CA ALA A 31 -6.05 -6.32 -6.09
C ALA A 31 -5.76 -7.80 -5.75
N ASP A 32 -4.50 -8.13 -5.47
CA ASP A 32 -4.05 -9.48 -5.12
C ASP A 32 -4.65 -9.94 -3.78
N LEU A 33 -4.61 -9.06 -2.78
CA LEU A 33 -5.17 -9.27 -1.45
C LEU A 33 -6.70 -9.05 -1.40
N LYS A 34 -7.34 -8.67 -2.51
CA LYS A 34 -8.76 -8.25 -2.57
C LYS A 34 -9.15 -7.20 -1.52
N VAL A 35 -8.23 -6.32 -1.17
CA VAL A 35 -8.48 -5.22 -0.22
C VAL A 35 -8.67 -3.90 -0.95
N PRO A 36 -9.41 -2.94 -0.35
CA PRO A 36 -9.51 -1.60 -0.90
C PRO A 36 -8.14 -0.90 -0.91
N VAL A 37 -7.86 -0.13 -1.97
CA VAL A 37 -6.69 0.76 -2.01
C VAL A 37 -6.64 1.75 -0.84
N GLY A 38 -7.79 2.11 -0.27
CA GLY A 38 -7.86 2.93 0.95
C GLY A 38 -7.27 2.23 2.19
N VAL A 39 -7.41 0.91 2.30
CA VAL A 39 -6.79 0.11 3.37
C VAL A 39 -5.27 0.03 3.16
N VAL A 40 -4.83 -0.17 1.92
CA VAL A 40 -3.40 -0.17 1.57
C VAL A 40 -2.78 1.21 1.82
N GLY A 41 -3.48 2.30 1.49
CA GLY A 41 -3.07 3.66 1.79
C GLY A 41 -2.98 3.91 3.29
N ALA A 42 -4.00 3.54 4.07
CA ALA A 42 -3.97 3.65 5.52
C ALA A 42 -2.84 2.83 6.17
N ALA A 43 -2.59 1.61 5.67
CA ALA A 43 -1.50 0.76 6.12
C ALA A 43 -0.12 1.35 5.77
N ALA A 44 0.03 1.90 4.55
CA ALA A 44 1.24 2.61 4.15
C ALA A 44 1.48 3.84 5.04
N ASP A 45 0.45 4.62 5.34
CA ASP A 45 0.52 5.80 6.20
C ASP A 45 0.93 5.43 7.63
N GLN A 46 0.34 4.37 8.19
CA GLN A 46 0.74 3.83 9.50
C GLN A 46 2.18 3.34 9.53
N LEU A 47 2.65 2.70 8.45
CA LEU A 47 4.03 2.24 8.30
C LEU A 47 5.01 3.37 7.92
N LYS A 48 4.52 4.61 7.73
CA LYS A 48 5.28 5.76 7.20
C LYS A 48 5.94 5.47 5.85
N ILE A 49 5.33 4.62 5.04
CA ILE A 49 5.77 4.30 3.68
C ILE A 49 5.30 5.40 2.74
N LYS A 50 6.22 5.98 1.97
CA LYS A 50 5.86 6.97 0.94
C LYS A 50 5.35 6.29 -0.33
N ILE A 51 4.13 6.60 -0.73
CA ILE A 51 3.65 6.20 -2.05
C ILE A 51 4.27 7.15 -3.09
N ILE A 52 5.08 6.61 -3.99
CA ILE A 52 5.73 7.33 -5.08
C ILE A 52 5.12 6.91 -6.42
N ALA A 53 5.35 7.67 -7.49
CA ALA A 53 4.89 7.32 -8.84
C ALA A 53 3.38 7.02 -8.93
N CYS A 54 2.54 7.97 -8.55
CA CYS A 54 1.10 7.89 -8.82
C CYS A 54 0.84 8.19 -10.30
N GLU A 55 0.66 7.14 -11.10
CA GLU A 55 0.35 7.23 -12.53
C GLU A 55 -0.96 7.97 -12.84
N LEU A 56 -1.79 8.21 -11.81
CA LEU A 56 -3.01 9.00 -11.91
C LEU A 56 -2.78 10.52 -11.77
N GLY A 57 -1.54 10.97 -11.51
CA GLY A 57 -1.26 12.39 -11.27
C GLY A 57 -1.94 12.95 -10.02
N CYS A 58 -2.44 12.10 -9.12
CA CYS A 58 -3.07 12.51 -7.85
C CYS A 58 -2.04 12.68 -6.71
N PHE A 59 -0.92 13.37 -6.99
CA PHE A 59 -0.04 13.96 -5.97
C PHE A 59 0.30 15.38 -6.36
#